data_AF-A0A2E2TT68-F1
#
_entry.id   AF-A0A2E2TT68-F1
#
_cell.length_a   1.000
_cell.length_b   1.000
_cell.length_c   1.000
_cell.angle_alpha   90.00
_cell.angle_beta   90.00
_cell.angle_gamma   90.00
#
_symmetry.space_group_name_H-M   'P 1'
#
loop_
_entity.id
_entity.type
_entity.pdbx_description
1 polymer ?
#
loop_
_entity_poly.entity_id
_entity_poly.type
_entity_poly.pdbx_seq_one_letter_code
_entity_poly.pdbx_strand_id
1 'polypeptide(L)' 'MSNSRTNDNMANVEGFCLKCKTYGPIKDGKFIQMKNGRTRMAGFCSQAGCTGKISKIVS' A
#
# COMPACT_ATOMS: atom_id res chain seq x y z
N MET A 1 27.73 -20.47 1.41
CA MET A 1 27.81 -19.01 1.66
C MET A 1 27.10 -18.36 0.49
N SER A 2 25.89 -17.79 0.59
CA SER A 2 25.34 -16.92 1.63
C SER A 2 23.81 -17.06 1.69
N ASN A 3 23.29 -17.21 2.91
CA ASN A 3 21.85 -17.21 3.21
C ASN A 3 21.29 -15.80 3.00
N SER A 4 20.58 -15.57 1.89
CA SER A 4 19.81 -14.33 1.68
C SER A 4 18.49 -14.39 2.46
N ARG A 5 18.55 -14.18 3.78
CA ARG A 5 17.38 -13.77 4.57
C ARG A 5 17.13 -12.29 4.29
N THR A 6 16.41 -11.98 3.20
CA THR A 6 15.87 -10.63 3.02
C THR A 6 14.62 -10.50 3.87
N ASN A 7 14.78 -9.91 5.06
CA ASN A 7 13.77 -9.28 5.91
C ASN A 7 12.32 -9.32 5.38
N ASP A 8 11.57 -10.32 5.80
CA ASP A 8 10.11 -10.47 5.65
C ASP A 8 9.34 -9.55 6.63
N ASN A 9 9.71 -8.26 6.72
CA ASN A 9 9.06 -7.36 7.69
C ASN A 9 9.05 -5.87 7.31
N MET A 10 8.89 -5.56 6.03
CA MET A 10 8.09 -4.40 5.66
C MET A 10 6.75 -4.97 5.21
N ALA A 11 5.78 -5.02 6.12
CA ALA A 11 4.41 -5.40 5.78
C ALA A 11 3.96 -4.51 4.62
N ASN A 12 4.00 -5.06 3.39
CA ASN A 12 3.56 -4.36 2.21
C ASN A 12 2.09 -4.03 2.42
N VAL A 13 1.79 -2.78 2.70
CA VAL A 13 0.42 -2.35 2.94
C VAL A 13 -0.32 -2.49 1.62
N GLU A 14 -1.21 -3.47 1.54
CA GLU A 14 -2.08 -3.67 0.39
C GLU A 14 -3.41 -2.97 0.59
N GLY A 15 -3.98 -2.42 -0.48
CA GLY A 15 -5.32 -1.83 -0.48
C GLY A 15 -6.15 -2.35 -1.65
N PHE A 16 -7.44 -2.01 -1.66
CA PHE A 16 -8.30 -2.30 -2.81
C PHE A 16 -8.23 -1.15 -3.82
N CYS A 17 -7.82 -1.45 -5.06
CA CYS A 17 -7.80 -0.47 -6.13
C CYS A 17 -9.15 -0.43 -6.84
N LEU A 18 -9.84 0.71 -6.80
CA LEU A 18 -11.14 0.88 -7.46
C LEU A 18 -11.05 0.84 -9.00
N LYS A 19 -9.89 1.13 -9.58
CA LYS A 19 -9.66 1.09 -11.03
C LYS A 19 -9.43 -0.33 -11.54
N CYS A 20 -8.59 -1.11 -10.85
CA CYS A 20 -8.34 -2.52 -11.19
C CYS A 20 -9.40 -3.47 -10.64
N LYS A 21 -10.22 -3.02 -9.68
CA LYS A 21 -11.18 -3.83 -8.92
C LYS A 21 -10.53 -5.05 -8.27
N THR A 22 -9.30 -4.89 -7.77
CA THR A 22 -8.54 -5.95 -7.10
C THR A 22 -7.70 -5.38 -5.95
N TYR A 23 -7.27 -6.25 -5.05
CA TYR A 23 -6.29 -5.91 -4.02
C TYR A 23 -4.87 -5.88 -4.61
N GLY A 24 -4.05 -4.98 -4.09
CA GLY A 24 -2.64 -4.97 -4.43
C GLY A 24 -1.81 -4.02 -3.56
N PRO A 25 -0.48 -4.10 -3.69
CA PRO A 25 0.44 -3.24 -2.97
C PRO A 25 0.20 -1.75 -3.25
N ILE A 26 0.35 -0.93 -2.21
CA ILE A 26 0.36 0.52 -2.34
C ILE A 26 1.78 0.98 -2.69
N LYS A 27 1.98 1.42 -3.93
CA LYS A 27 3.21 2.06 -4.40
C LYS A 27 3.26 3.52 -3.94
N ASP A 28 4.46 3.99 -3.57
CA ASP A 28 4.72 5.37 -3.12
C ASP A 28 3.79 5.80 -1.97
N GLY A 29 3.49 4.85 -1.08
CA GLY A 29 2.58 5.03 0.04
C GLY A 29 3.09 6.05 1.04
N LYS A 30 2.20 6.94 1.48
CA LYS A 30 2.42 7.89 2.57
C LYS A 30 1.37 7.71 3.66
N PHE A 31 1.80 7.75 4.91
CA PHE A 31 0.89 7.84 6.04
C PHE A 31 0.29 9.25 6.09
N ILE A 32 -1.02 9.33 6.18
CA ILE A 32 -1.78 10.57 6.28
C ILE A 32 -2.69 10.44 7.50
N GLN A 33 -2.52 11.35 8.45
CA GLN A 33 -3.44 11.50 9.56
C GLN A 33 -4.70 12.20 9.07
N MET A 34 -5.83 11.54 9.23
CA MET A 34 -7.14 12.07 8.85
C MET A 34 -7.71 12.95 9.98
N LYS A 35 -8.66 13.84 9.65
CA LYS A 35 -9.29 14.74 10.63
C LYS A 35 -9.99 14.02 11.79
N ASN A 36 -10.38 12.76 11.60
CA ASN A 36 -11.01 11.91 12.61
C ASN A 36 -10.00 11.13 13.48
N GLY A 37 -8.70 11.47 13.41
CA GLY A 37 -7.64 10.84 14.19
C GLY A 37 -7.09 9.54 13.59
N ARG A 38 -7.80 8.91 12.63
CA ARG A 38 -7.34 7.68 11.99
C ARG A 38 -6.16 7.96 11.05
N THR A 39 -5.26 7.01 10.95
CA THR A 39 -4.14 7.03 10.01
C THR A 39 -4.47 6.14 8.82
N ARG A 40 -4.29 6.67 7.62
CA ARG A 40 -4.37 5.88 6.38
C ARG A 40 -3.03 5.88 5.67
N MET A 41 -2.70 4.75 5.05
CA MET A 41 -1.68 4.69 4.01
C MET A 41 -2.34 5.05 2.68
N ALA A 42 -1.84 6.07 1.98
CA ALA A 42 -2.35 6.49 0.68
C ALA A 42 -1.21 6.53 -0.35
N GLY A 43 -1.46 6.00 -1.55
CA GLY A 43 -0.50 5.97 -2.65
C GLY A 43 -1.15 5.57 -3.96
N PHE A 44 -0.39 4.88 -4.81
CA PHE A 44 -0.81 4.43 -6.14
C PHE A 44 -0.85 2.91 -6.25
N CYS A 45 -1.74 2.40 -7.09
CA CYS A 45 -1.80 0.97 -7.39
C CYS A 45 -0.49 0.52 -8.06
N SER A 46 0.10 -0.57 -7.60
CA SER A 46 1.31 -1.14 -8.20
C SER A 46 1.05 -2.00 -9.46
N GLN A 47 -0.22 -2.20 -9.84
CA GLN A 47 -0.57 -3.01 -11.01
C GLN A 47 -0.08 -2.36 -12.30
N ALA A 48 0.43 -3.18 -13.23
CA ALA A 48 0.95 -2.73 -14.51
C ALA A 48 -0.12 -1.94 -15.30
N GLY A 49 0.25 -0.76 -15.81
CA GLY A 49 -0.65 0.11 -16.54
C GLY A 49 -1.72 0.82 -15.69
N CYS A 50 -1.72 0.64 -14.37
CA CYS A 50 -2.66 1.32 -13.49
C CYS A 50 -2.02 2.53 -12.79
N THR A 51 -2.67 3.68 -12.92
CA THR A 51 -2.33 4.93 -12.21
C THR A 51 -3.37 5.28 -11.13
N GLY A 52 -4.20 4.30 -10.75
CA GLY A 52 -5.29 4.48 -9.80
C GLY A 52 -4.76 4.78 -8.39
N LYS A 53 -5.44 5.71 -7.70
CA LYS A 53 -5.18 5.96 -6.27
C LYS A 53 -5.72 4.79 -5.45
N ILE A 54 -4.96 4.41 -4.44
CA ILE A 54 -5.28 3.32 -3.52
C ILE A 54 -4.97 3.80 -2.10
N SER A 55 -5.81 3.41 -1.15
CA SER A 55 -5.57 3.72 0.26
C SER A 55 -6.14 2.66 1.18
N LYS A 56 -5.49 2.42 2.30
CA LYS A 56 -5.96 1.55 3.37
C LYS A 56 -5.84 2.27 4.70
N ILE A 57 -6.87 2.15 5.53
CA ILE A 57 -6.80 2.63 6.91
C ILE A 57 -5.99 1.61 7.71
N VAL A 58 -4.99 2.07 8.45
CA VAL A 58 -4.02 1.24 9.18
C VAL A 58 -4.14 1.35 10.71
N SER A 59 -5.12 2.15 11.19
CA SER A 59 -5.47 2.33 12.60
C SER A 59 -6.99 2.31 12.82
#